data_AF-A0A1M6UN65-F1
#
_entry.id   AF-A0A1M6UN65-F1
#
_cell.length_a   1.000
_cell.length_b   1.000
_cell.length_c   1.000
_cell.angle_alpha   90.00
_cell.angle_beta   90.00
_cell.angle_gamma   90.00
#
_symmetry.space_group_name_H-M   'P 1'
#
loop_
_entity.id
_entity.type
_entity.pdbx_description
1 polymer ?
#
loop_
_entity_poly.entity_id
_entity_poly.type
_entity_poly.pdbx_seq_one_letter_code
_entity_poly.pdbx_strand_id
1 'polypeptide(L)'
;MVPIFRLRTYQLVFLFYKTILLVSTVIAILLILFKVPFPVIIALKLVFIGLFFIRFMDSQYSKELVLYQNFGLSKISLLTLSFLLDLIPSVIIYLIFFP
;
A
#
# COMPACT_ATOMS: atom_id res chain seq x y z
N MET A 1 5.54 23.05 -7.98
CA MET A 1 4.56 22.03 -7.58
C MET A 1 4.55 20.96 -8.67
N VAL A 2 5.20 19.82 -8.43
CA VAL A 2 5.28 18.72 -9.42
C VAL A 2 3.92 18.04 -9.47
N PRO A 3 3.31 17.84 -10.65
CA PRO A 3 1.93 17.40 -10.75
C PRO A 3 1.82 15.95 -10.26
N ILE A 4 1.16 15.79 -9.11
CA ILE A 4 0.85 14.52 -8.44
C ILE A 4 -0.02 13.61 -9.34
N PHE A 5 -0.59 14.15 -10.42
CA PHE A 5 -1.48 13.45 -11.37
C PHE A 5 -0.79 12.92 -12.64
N ARG A 6 0.53 12.67 -12.63
CA ARG A 6 1.15 11.96 -13.77
C ARG A 6 0.90 10.46 -13.66
N LEU A 7 0.37 9.84 -14.72
CA LEU A 7 0.13 8.39 -14.81
C LEU A 7 1.37 7.56 -14.41
N ARG A 8 2.56 8.03 -14.78
CA ARG A 8 3.85 7.41 -14.42
C ARG A 8 4.06 7.31 -12.91
N THR A 9 3.56 8.27 -12.14
CA THR A 9 3.67 8.28 -10.68
C THR A 9 2.90 7.11 -10.07
N TYR A 10 1.66 6.88 -10.54
CA TYR A 10 0.84 5.74 -10.10
C TYR A 10 1.45 4.40 -10.51
N GLN A 11 2.01 4.31 -11.72
CA GLN A 11 2.72 3.11 -12.17
C GLN A 11 3.92 2.79 -11.28
N LEU A 12 4.72 3.80 -10.92
CA LEU A 12 5.89 3.63 -10.04
C LEU A 12 5.48 3.18 -8.64
N VAL A 13 4.43 3.79 -8.06
CA VAL A 13 3.90 3.38 -6.75
C VAL A 13 3.32 1.96 -6.81
N PHE A 14 2.59 1.63 -7.87
CA PHE A 14 2.07 0.27 -8.04
C PHE A 14 3.22 -0.74 -8.14
N LEU A 15 4.27 -0.44 -8.90
CA LEU A 15 5.41 -1.34 -9.06
C LEU A 15 6.19 -1.53 -7.75
N PHE A 16 6.26 -0.48 -6.93
CA PHE A 16 6.79 -0.52 -5.57
C PHE A 16 5.93 -1.41 -4.65
N TYR A 17 4.62 -1.23 -4.68
CA TYR A 17 3.70 -1.85 -3.72
C TYR A 17 3.18 -3.23 -4.15
N LYS A 18 3.29 -3.63 -5.43
CA LYS A 18 2.64 -4.82 -6.02
C LYS A 18 2.85 -6.11 -5.22
N THR A 19 4.06 -6.33 -4.71
CA THR A 19 4.41 -7.58 -4.02
C THR A 19 3.71 -7.66 -2.67
N ILE A 20 3.59 -6.52 -1.99
CA ILE A 20 2.93 -6.39 -0.68
C ILE A 20 1.43 -6.38 -0.88
N LEU A 21 0.93 -5.71 -1.92
CA LEU A 21 -0.48 -5.64 -2.26
C LEU A 21 -1.06 -7.05 -2.35
N LEU A 22 -0.37 -7.97 -3.03
CA LEU A 22 -0.80 -9.36 -3.12
C LEU A 22 -0.90 -10.02 -1.73
N VAL A 23 0.16 -9.93 -0.92
CA VAL A 23 0.19 -10.52 0.43
C VAL A 23 -0.89 -9.91 1.34
N SER A 24 -1.00 -8.58 1.34
CA SER A 24 -2.02 -7.82 2.07
C SER A 24 -3.44 -8.21 1.66
N THR A 25 -3.66 -8.47 0.37
CA THR A 25 -4.96 -8.88 -0.15
C THR A 25 -5.30 -10.31 0.28
N VAL A 26 -4.35 -11.24 0.22
CA VAL A 26 -4.55 -12.63 0.70
C VAL A 26 -4.86 -12.66 2.20
N ILE A 27 -4.13 -11.88 3.00
CA ILE A 27 -4.40 -11.74 4.45
C ILE A 27 -5.81 -11.18 4.68
N ALA A 28 -6.23 -10.17 3.89
CA ALA A 28 -7.57 -9.60 4.00
C ALA A 28 -8.66 -10.64 3.73
N ILE A 29 -8.51 -11.45 2.67
CA ILE A 29 -9.46 -12.52 2.34
C ILE A 29 -9.56 -13.51 3.49
N LEU A 30 -8.42 -13.97 4.03
CA LEU A 30 -8.40 -14.87 5.19
C LEU A 30 -9.14 -14.27 6.38
N LEU A 31 -8.84 -13.03 6.76
CA LEU A 31 -9.48 -12.36 7.90
C LEU A 31 -11.00 -12.19 7.70
N ILE A 32 -11.43 -11.88 6.48
CA ILE A 32 -12.86 -11.77 6.13
C ILE A 32 -13.56 -13.13 6.25
N LEU A 33 -12.91 -14.23 5.84
CA LEU A 33 -13.44 -15.59 6.01
C LEU A 33 -13.64 -15.94 7.49
N PHE A 34 -12.79 -15.43 8.38
CA PHE A 34 -12.95 -15.55 9.84
C PHE A 34 -13.93 -14.53 10.44
N LYS A 35 -14.67 -13.77 9.61
CA LYS A 35 -15.63 -12.75 10.02
C LYS A 35 -15.04 -11.64 10.91
N VAL A 36 -13.75 -11.33 10.71
CA VAL A 36 -13.11 -10.21 11.41
C VAL A 36 -13.74 -8.90 10.93
N PRO A 37 -14.09 -7.97 11.84
CA PRO A 37 -14.71 -6.70 11.47
C PRO A 37 -13.78 -5.84 10.61
N PHE A 38 -14.34 -5.21 9.57
CA PHE A 38 -13.61 -4.42 8.58
C PHE A 38 -12.66 -3.34 9.15
N PRO A 39 -13.02 -2.59 10.21
CA PRO A 39 -12.10 -1.63 10.83
C PRO A 39 -10.81 -2.26 11.36
N VAL A 40 -10.89 -3.50 11.88
CA VAL A 40 -9.72 -4.23 12.39
C VAL A 40 -8.82 -4.66 11.23
N ILE A 41 -9.40 -5.06 10.10
CA ILE A 41 -8.65 -5.42 8.88
C ILE A 41 -7.88 -4.22 8.35
N ILE A 42 -8.52 -3.04 8.30
CA ILE A 42 -7.86 -1.79 7.88
C ILE A 42 -6.73 -1.43 8.85
N ALA A 43 -6.96 -1.49 10.16
CA ALA A 43 -5.95 -1.17 11.17
C ALA A 43 -4.73 -2.08 11.02
N LEU A 44 -4.94 -3.38 10.83
CA LEU A 44 -3.87 -4.36 10.64
C LEU A 44 -3.07 -4.12 9.36
N LYS A 45 -3.74 -3.75 8.26
CA LYS A 45 -3.09 -3.34 7.00
C LYS A 45 -2.25 -2.09 7.17
N LEU A 46 -2.74 -1.10 7.91
CA LEU A 46 -2.02 0.15 8.16
C LEU A 46 -0.73 -0.14 8.95
N VAL A 47 -0.79 -1.00 9.96
CA VAL A 47 0.39 -1.49 10.69
C VAL A 47 1.34 -2.24 9.76
N PHE A 48 0.83 -3.12 8.89
CA PHE A 48 1.65 -3.89 7.95
C PHE A 48 2.40 -3.00 6.97
N ILE A 49 1.74 -1.98 6.42
CA ILE A 49 2.35 -0.97 5.54
C ILE A 49 3.39 -0.14 6.31
N GLY A 50 3.09 0.24 7.55
CA GLY A 50 4.04 0.95 8.41
C GLY A 50 5.31 0.15 8.69
N LEU A 51 5.17 -1.14 9.05
CA LEU A 51 6.30 -2.05 9.24
C LEU A 51 7.12 -2.25 7.96
N PHE A 52 6.43 -2.40 6.83
CA PHE A 52 7.09 -2.46 5.53
C PHE A 52 7.90 -1.19 5.27
N PHE A 53 7.35 -0.01 5.59
CA PHE A 53 8.03 1.26 5.40
C PHE A 53 9.29 1.41 6.26
N ILE A 54 9.29 0.89 7.49
CA ILE A 54 10.47 0.88 8.38
C ILE A 54 11.64 0.14 7.74
N ARG A 55 11.40 -0.94 6.97
CA ARG A 55 12.45 -1.66 6.22
C ARG A 55 13.21 -0.76 5.24
N PHE A 56 12.55 0.27 4.71
CA PHE A 56 13.16 1.22 3.77
C PHE A 56 13.92 2.35 4.45
N MET A 57 13.84 2.47 5.78
CA MET A 57 14.74 3.36 6.52
C MET A 57 16.17 2.81 6.54
N ASP A 58 16.35 1.51 6.29
CA ASP A 58 17.65 0.87 6.27
C ASP A 58 18.44 1.22 4.98
N SER A 59 19.75 1.39 5.13
CA SER A 59 20.63 1.98 4.09
C SER A 59 20.65 1.18 2.78
N GLN A 60 20.39 -0.12 2.84
CA GLN A 60 20.41 -1.02 1.69
C GLN A 60 19.26 -0.74 0.70
N TYR A 61 18.09 -0.31 1.19
CA TYR A 61 16.91 0.01 0.37
C TYR A 61 16.77 1.52 0.07
N SER A 62 17.68 2.33 0.62
CA SER A 62 17.72 3.77 0.39
C SER A 62 17.84 4.13 -1.10
N LYS A 63 18.56 3.32 -1.90
CA LYS A 63 18.76 3.57 -3.34
C LYS A 63 17.46 3.53 -4.15
N GLU A 64 16.55 2.60 -3.82
CA GLU A 64 15.22 2.54 -4.45
C GLU A 64 14.39 3.76 -4.06
N LEU A 65 14.40 4.13 -2.77
CA LEU A 65 13.74 5.36 -2.29
C LEU A 65 14.26 6.63 -2.97
N VAL A 66 15.57 6.72 -3.20
CA VAL A 66 16.21 7.84 -3.90
C VAL A 66 15.73 7.91 -5.36
N LEU A 67 15.54 6.76 -6.03
CA LEU A 67 14.96 6.73 -7.36
C LEU A 67 13.55 7.35 -7.36
N TYR A 68 12.68 6.96 -6.42
CA TYR A 68 11.34 7.57 -6.31
C TYR A 68 11.39 9.06 -5.95
N GLN A 69 12.31 9.46 -5.07
CA GLN A 69 12.54 10.88 -4.73
C GLN A 69 13.00 11.71 -5.94
N ASN A 70 13.84 11.15 -6.82
CA ASN A 70 14.27 11.79 -8.07
C ASN A 70 13.11 12.01 -9.04
N PHE A 71 12.06 11.19 -8.98
CA PHE A 71 10.81 11.40 -9.72
C PHE A 71 9.85 12.40 -9.04
N GLY A 72 10.26 13.02 -7.93
CA GLY A 72 9.46 14.00 -7.18
C GLY A 72 8.44 13.37 -6.22
N LEU A 73 8.53 12.06 -5.95
CA LEU A 73 7.69 11.38 -4.97
C LEU A 73 8.30 11.52 -3.57
N SER A 74 7.58 12.19 -2.68
CA SER A 74 7.95 12.21 -1.27
C SER A 74 7.66 10.85 -0.62
N LYS A 75 8.43 10.51 0.41
CA LYS A 75 8.21 9.33 1.27
C LYS A 75 6.75 9.20 1.73
N ILE A 76 6.17 10.31 2.15
CA ILE A 76 4.78 10.39 2.61
C ILE A 76 3.82 10.12 1.45
N SER A 77 4.02 10.74 0.29
CA SER A 77 3.17 10.51 -0.88
C SER A 77 3.18 9.06 -1.36
N LEU A 78 4.35 8.39 -1.30
CA LEU A 78 4.49 6.98 -1.65
C LEU A 78 3.65 6.11 -0.70
N LEU A 79 3.70 6.39 0.60
CA LEU A 79 2.94 5.67 1.62
C LEU A 79 1.44 5.91 1.48
N THR A 80 1.00 7.16 1.32
CA THR A 80 -0.42 7.50 1.16
C THR A 80 -1.00 6.87 -0.10
N LEU A 81 -0.28 6.94 -1.24
CA LEU A 81 -0.74 6.34 -2.48
C LEU A 81 -0.76 4.81 -2.42
N SER A 82 0.23 4.19 -1.75
CA SER A 82 0.25 2.73 -1.54
C SER A 82 -0.93 2.28 -0.69
N PHE A 83 -1.25 3.02 0.38
CA PHE A 83 -2.41 2.74 1.22
C PHE A 83 -3.73 2.88 0.44
N LEU A 84 -3.87 3.93 -0.37
CA LEU A 84 -5.04 4.11 -1.23
C LEU A 84 -5.20 2.95 -2.23
N LEU A 85 -4.10 2.49 -2.84
CA LEU A 85 -4.11 1.34 -3.73
C LEU A 85 -4.51 0.04 -3.03
N ASP A 86 -4.13 -0.14 -1.76
CA ASP A 86 -4.49 -1.32 -0.95
C ASP A 86 -5.96 -1.28 -0.47
N LEU A 87 -6.51 -0.09 -0.31
CA LEU A 87 -7.88 0.10 0.17
C LEU A 87 -8.91 -0.32 -0.89
N ILE A 88 -8.63 -0.07 -2.17
CA ILE A 88 -9.49 -0.46 -3.31
C ILE A 88 -9.84 -1.96 -3.29
N PRO A 89 -8.88 -2.92 -3.34
CA PRO A 89 -9.20 -4.34 -3.31
C PRO A 89 -9.86 -4.74 -2.00
N SER A 90 -9.50 -4.11 -0.88
CA SER A 90 -10.10 -4.41 0.43
C SER A 90 -11.60 -4.08 0.46
N VAL A 91 -12.00 -2.93 -0.10
CA VAL A 91 -13.41 -2.54 -0.23
C VAL A 91 -14.15 -3.47 -1.18
N ILE A 92 -13.55 -3.81 -2.32
CA ILE A 92 -14.15 -4.75 -3.29
C ILE A 92 -14.42 -6.11 -2.63
N ILE A 93 -13.45 -6.66 -1.89
CA ILE A 93 -13.61 -7.94 -1.20
C ILE A 93 -14.69 -7.82 -0.13
N TYR A 94 -14.70 -6.75 0.67
CA TYR A 94 -15.71 -6.54 1.69
C TYR A 94 -17.13 -6.55 1.09
N LEU A 95 -17.35 -5.82 0.00
CA LEU A 95 -18.65 -5.79 -0.70
C LEU A 95 -19.08 -7.15 -1.25
N ILE A 96 -18.13 -8.01 -1.66
CA ILE A 96 -18.43 -9.35 -2.18
C ILE A 96 -18.87 -10.30 -1.05
N PHE A 97 -18.20 -10.23 0.11
CA PHE A 97 -18.44 -11.17 1.22
C PHE A 97 -19.51 -10.69 2.21
N PHE A 98 -19.75 -9.39 2.29
CA PHE A 98 -20.76 -8.74 3.13
C PHE A 98 -21.59 -7.79 2.27
N PRO A 99 -22.55 -8.32 1.47
CA PRO A 99 -23.49 -7.51 0.69
C PRO A 99 -24.48 -6.75 1.58
#